data_AF-I7M821-F1
#
_entry.id   AF-I7M821-F1
#
_cell.length_a   1.000
_cell.length_b   1.000
_cell.length_c   1.000
_cell.angle_alpha   90.00
_cell.angle_beta   90.00
_cell.angle_gamma   90.00
#
_symmetry.space_group_name_H-M   'P 1'
#
loop_
_entity.id
_entity.type
_entity.pdbx_description
1 polymer ?
#
loop_
_entity_poly.entity_id
_entity_poly.type
_entity_poly.pdbx_seq_one_letter_code
_entity_poly.pdbx_strand_id
1 'polypeptide(L)'
;MLPLFKLFSLFVRILARPVIARTKAHTSSKLQNQKFRVFFVWLGNKAHRINVYINRTFLKLNNQDFKVQDLSEPAALELGVETFYEVIIYACILGLPIIEIYRAQVESNEKSEKQKQVMEGIHTRLQNLEDEKTKQTNQLDQLTCINTLLFKKSSVLENVLATQSALNQQNPLLKELEEINLLIQQQFSQNTPQQAQVQQQE
;
A
#
# COMPACT_ATOMS: atom_id res chain seq x y z
N MET A 1 -24.37 9.19 -30.93
CA MET A 1 -24.39 7.94 -30.12
C MET A 1 -25.46 8.07 -29.02
N LEU A 2 -26.72 7.77 -29.36
CA LEU A 2 -27.91 7.79 -28.49
C LEU A 2 -28.92 6.61 -28.71
N PRO A 3 -28.63 5.52 -29.48
CA PRO A 3 -29.65 4.51 -29.74
C PRO A 3 -29.90 3.56 -28.57
N LEU A 4 -28.91 3.31 -27.70
CA LEU A 4 -29.01 2.34 -26.61
C LEU A 4 -30.00 2.77 -25.52
N PHE A 5 -29.99 4.04 -25.12
CA PHE A 5 -30.97 4.55 -24.15
C PHE A 5 -32.40 4.48 -24.67
N LYS A 6 -32.59 4.74 -25.97
CA LYS A 6 -33.89 4.65 -26.63
C LYS A 6 -34.36 3.20 -26.78
N LEU A 7 -33.45 2.26 -27.05
CA LEU A 7 -33.73 0.82 -27.05
C LEU A 7 -34.08 0.30 -25.66
N PHE A 8 -33.35 0.75 -24.64
CA PHE A 8 -33.59 0.39 -23.26
C PHE A 8 -34.96 0.91 -22.77
N SER A 9 -35.29 2.16 -23.10
CA SER A 9 -36.63 2.72 -22.84
C SER A 9 -37.72 1.95 -23.57
N LEU A 10 -37.47 1.55 -24.82
CA LEU A 10 -38.40 0.72 -25.59
C LEU A 10 -38.57 -0.67 -24.95
N PHE A 11 -37.49 -1.28 -24.46
CA PHE A 11 -37.52 -2.58 -23.79
C PHE A 11 -38.32 -2.55 -22.48
N VAL A 12 -38.10 -1.51 -21.66
CA VAL A 12 -38.92 -1.26 -20.46
C VAL A 12 -40.39 -1.06 -20.84
N ARG A 13 -40.67 -0.30 -21.90
CA ARG A 13 -42.03 -0.14 -22.42
C ARG A 13 -42.67 -1.46 -22.87
N ILE A 14 -41.91 -2.34 -23.52
CA ILE A 14 -42.37 -3.67 -23.93
C ILE A 14 -42.77 -4.53 -22.72
N LEU A 15 -41.96 -4.50 -21.66
CA LEU A 15 -42.25 -5.26 -20.43
C LEU A 15 -43.36 -4.64 -19.58
N ALA A 16 -43.51 -3.31 -19.64
CA ALA A 16 -44.59 -2.60 -18.94
C ALA A 16 -45.96 -2.84 -19.57
N ARG A 17 -46.06 -2.97 -20.91
CA ARG A 17 -47.33 -3.18 -21.63
C ARG A 17 -48.19 -4.35 -21.13
N PRO A 18 -47.68 -5.58 -20.92
CA PRO A 18 -48.49 -6.68 -20.38
C PRO A 18 -48.93 -6.43 -18.93
N VAL A 19 -48.12 -5.72 -18.14
CA VAL A 19 -48.46 -5.30 -16.77
C VAL A 19 -49.58 -4.25 -16.79
N ILE A 20 -49.52 -3.29 -17.71
CA ILE A 20 -50.55 -2.27 -17.95
C ILE A 20 -51.84 -2.92 -18.46
N ALA A 21 -51.75 -3.92 -19.35
CA ALA A 21 -52.92 -4.65 -19.87
C ALA A 21 -53.61 -5.48 -18.77
N ARG A 22 -52.83 -6.16 -17.92
CA ARG A 22 -53.34 -6.90 -16.75
C ARG A 22 -53.95 -5.97 -15.70
N THR A 23 -53.30 -4.85 -15.42
CA THR A 23 -53.85 -3.84 -14.50
C THR A 23 -55.06 -3.16 -15.08
N LYS A 24 -55.12 -2.83 -16.39
CA LYS A 24 -56.35 -2.37 -17.07
C LYS A 24 -57.50 -3.37 -16.88
N ALA A 25 -57.28 -4.67 -17.11
CA ALA A 25 -58.32 -5.70 -16.93
C ALA A 25 -58.89 -5.73 -15.50
N HIS A 26 -58.07 -5.49 -14.47
CA HIS A 26 -58.52 -5.43 -13.08
C HIS A 26 -58.96 -4.04 -12.61
N THR A 27 -58.53 -2.96 -13.26
CA THR A 27 -58.76 -1.57 -12.85
C THR A 27 -59.92 -0.94 -13.62
N SER A 28 -60.32 -1.44 -14.79
CA SER A 28 -61.60 -1.11 -15.44
C SER A 28 -62.80 -1.36 -14.51
N SER A 29 -62.65 -2.26 -13.52
CA SER A 29 -63.64 -2.51 -12.47
C SER A 29 -63.39 -1.74 -11.15
N LYS A 30 -62.17 -1.22 -10.91
CA LYS A 30 -61.73 -0.67 -9.60
C LYS A 30 -61.26 0.79 -9.62
N LEU A 31 -61.28 1.46 -10.77
CA LEU A 31 -61.06 2.92 -10.92
C LEU A 31 -62.24 3.76 -10.38
N GLN A 32 -63.05 3.23 -9.46
CA GLN A 32 -64.11 3.96 -8.76
C GLN A 32 -63.55 5.01 -7.78
N ASN A 33 -62.28 4.92 -7.37
CA ASN A 33 -61.65 5.97 -6.58
C ASN A 33 -61.23 7.15 -7.48
N GLN A 34 -62.09 8.17 -7.55
CA GLN A 34 -61.85 9.42 -8.30
C GLN A 34 -60.46 10.02 -8.03
N LYS A 35 -59.94 9.90 -6.80
CA LYS A 35 -58.62 10.45 -6.42
C LYS A 35 -57.47 9.88 -7.24
N PHE A 36 -57.43 8.56 -7.46
CA PHE A 36 -56.37 7.93 -8.26
C PHE A 36 -56.52 8.29 -9.74
N ARG A 37 -57.75 8.36 -10.25
CA ARG A 37 -58.03 8.79 -11.62
C ARG A 37 -57.49 10.20 -11.88
N VAL A 38 -57.78 11.15 -10.99
CA VAL A 38 -57.29 12.54 -11.09
C VAL A 38 -55.77 12.60 -11.04
N PHE A 39 -55.13 11.81 -10.16
CA PHE A 39 -53.67 11.74 -10.07
C PHE A 39 -53.03 11.25 -11.38
N PHE A 40 -53.52 10.15 -11.97
CA PHE A 40 -52.98 9.61 -13.21
C PHE A 40 -53.29 10.50 -14.42
N VAL A 41 -54.46 11.13 -14.48
CA VAL A 41 -54.77 12.11 -15.54
C VAL A 41 -53.84 13.32 -15.46
N TRP A 42 -53.58 13.85 -14.26
CA TRP A 42 -52.61 14.91 -14.05
C TRP A 42 -51.20 14.49 -14.47
N LEU A 43 -50.79 13.27 -14.07
CA LEU A 43 -49.47 12.74 -14.40
C LEU A 43 -49.30 12.53 -15.91
N GLY A 44 -50.32 12.01 -16.60
CA GLY A 44 -50.32 11.81 -18.04
C GLY A 44 -50.25 13.12 -18.81
N ASN A 45 -51.05 14.12 -18.45
CA ASN A 45 -50.98 15.45 -19.07
C ASN A 45 -49.63 16.12 -18.81
N LYS A 46 -49.08 15.98 -17.60
CA LYS A 46 -47.73 16.49 -17.27
C LYS A 46 -46.65 15.80 -18.10
N ALA A 47 -46.70 14.48 -18.21
CA ALA A 47 -45.75 13.70 -19.02
C ALA A 47 -45.83 14.07 -20.51
N HIS A 48 -47.04 14.27 -21.03
CA HIS A 48 -47.23 14.72 -22.40
C HIS A 48 -46.61 16.10 -22.65
N ARG A 49 -46.88 17.07 -21.77
CA ARG A 49 -46.30 18.42 -21.87
C ARG A 49 -44.78 18.39 -21.85
N ILE A 50 -44.19 17.57 -20.97
CA ILE A 50 -42.74 17.38 -20.89
C ILE A 50 -42.20 16.79 -22.21
N ASN A 51 -42.82 15.73 -22.73
CA ASN A 51 -42.38 15.11 -23.99
C ASN A 51 -42.45 16.08 -25.17
N VAL A 52 -43.53 16.86 -25.28
CA VAL A 52 -43.68 17.88 -26.33
C VAL A 52 -42.64 18.98 -26.18
N TYR A 53 -42.36 19.42 -24.94
CA TYR A 53 -41.31 20.39 -24.67
C TYR A 53 -39.93 19.88 -25.07
N ILE A 54 -39.53 18.68 -24.62
CA ILE A 54 -38.24 18.07 -24.95
C ILE A 54 -38.08 17.89 -26.46
N ASN A 55 -39.09 17.36 -27.14
CA ASN A 55 -39.04 17.16 -28.60
C ASN A 55 -38.89 18.49 -29.33
N ARG A 56 -39.57 19.55 -28.87
CA ARG A 56 -39.45 20.89 -29.48
C ARG A 56 -38.09 21.52 -29.26
N THR A 57 -37.54 21.42 -28.04
CA THR A 57 -36.19 21.90 -27.72
C THR A 57 -35.15 21.17 -28.57
N PHE A 58 -35.28 19.84 -28.70
CA PHE A 58 -34.36 19.05 -29.51
C PHE A 58 -34.45 19.37 -31.01
N LEU A 59 -35.67 19.60 -31.53
CA LEU A 59 -35.92 19.94 -32.92
C LEU A 59 -35.70 21.43 -33.25
N LYS A 60 -35.24 22.25 -32.29
CA LYS A 60 -35.00 23.70 -32.44
C LYS A 60 -36.20 24.46 -33.04
N LEU A 61 -37.43 24.05 -32.70
CA LEU A 61 -38.65 24.74 -33.14
C LEU A 61 -38.81 26.05 -32.35
N ASN A 62 -39.15 27.14 -33.04
CA ASN A 62 -39.28 28.47 -32.41
C ASN A 62 -40.39 28.46 -31.34
N ASN A 63 -40.12 29.05 -30.18
CA ASN A 63 -40.91 28.93 -28.95
C ASN A 63 -42.07 29.94 -28.84
N GLN A 64 -42.32 30.73 -29.88
CA GLN A 64 -43.34 31.77 -29.81
C GLN A 64 -44.74 31.13 -29.94
N ASP A 65 -45.47 31.16 -28.82
CA ASP A 65 -46.92 30.92 -28.66
C ASP A 65 -47.48 29.52 -28.92
N PHE A 66 -46.75 28.45 -28.55
CA PHE A 66 -47.35 27.11 -28.53
C PHE A 66 -47.94 26.73 -27.17
N LYS A 67 -49.28 26.71 -27.09
CA LYS A 67 -50.00 26.03 -26.01
C LYS A 67 -50.13 24.54 -26.35
N VAL A 68 -49.53 23.68 -25.52
CA VAL A 68 -49.73 22.23 -25.58
C VAL A 68 -51.18 21.94 -25.20
N GLN A 69 -51.94 21.33 -26.10
CA GLN A 69 -53.30 20.88 -25.82
C GLN A 69 -53.26 19.67 -24.88
N ASP A 70 -54.10 19.67 -23.85
CA ASP A 70 -54.24 18.52 -22.96
C ASP A 70 -54.93 17.36 -23.68
N LEU A 71 -54.59 16.13 -23.28
CA LEU A 71 -55.18 14.93 -23.89
C LEU A 71 -56.62 14.74 -23.42
N SER A 72 -57.39 13.97 -24.20
CA SER A 72 -58.68 13.46 -23.73
C SER A 72 -58.49 12.68 -22.43
N GLU A 73 -59.43 12.81 -21.50
CA GLU A 73 -59.36 12.19 -20.17
C GLU A 73 -58.98 10.68 -20.19
N PRO A 74 -59.55 9.82 -21.07
CA PRO A 74 -59.15 8.42 -21.13
C PRO A 74 -57.71 8.22 -21.64
N ALA A 75 -57.25 9.04 -22.58
CA ALA A 75 -55.89 8.94 -23.11
C ALA A 75 -54.84 9.47 -22.11
N ALA A 76 -55.18 10.54 -21.38
CA ALA A 76 -54.35 11.06 -20.30
C ALA A 76 -54.20 10.05 -19.15
N LEU A 77 -55.29 9.35 -18.80
CA LEU A 77 -55.25 8.28 -17.80
C LEU A 77 -54.32 7.13 -18.21
N GLU A 78 -54.44 6.66 -19.45
CA GLU A 78 -53.58 5.59 -19.98
C GLU A 78 -52.10 6.00 -19.96
N LEU A 79 -51.78 7.19 -20.48
CA LEU A 79 -50.42 7.70 -20.51
C LEU A 79 -49.84 7.90 -19.10
N GLY A 80 -50.68 8.33 -18.14
CA GLY A 80 -50.28 8.49 -16.75
C GLY A 80 -49.92 7.17 -16.08
N VAL A 81 -50.70 6.12 -16.32
CA VAL A 81 -50.42 4.77 -15.82
C VAL A 81 -49.15 4.21 -16.45
N GLU A 82 -48.97 4.36 -17.77
CA GLU A 82 -47.74 3.95 -18.46
C GLU A 82 -46.51 4.66 -17.88
N THR A 83 -46.59 5.98 -17.73
CA THR A 83 -45.50 6.80 -17.18
C THR A 83 -45.15 6.40 -15.74
N PHE A 84 -46.15 6.09 -14.91
CA PHE A 84 -45.93 5.70 -13.52
C PHE A 84 -45.14 4.39 -13.42
N TYR A 85 -45.53 3.37 -14.17
CA TYR A 85 -44.80 2.10 -14.18
C TYR A 85 -43.42 2.23 -14.82
N GLU A 86 -43.28 3.06 -15.86
CA GLU A 86 -41.98 3.36 -16.47
C GLU A 86 -41.01 3.97 -15.44
N VAL A 87 -41.46 4.94 -14.64
CA VAL A 87 -40.65 5.54 -13.55
C VAL A 87 -40.26 4.53 -12.48
N ILE A 88 -41.20 3.68 -12.03
CA ILE A 88 -40.91 2.65 -11.02
C ILE A 88 -39.86 1.68 -11.54
N ILE A 89 -40.01 1.19 -12.77
CA ILE A 89 -39.07 0.23 -13.36
C ILE A 89 -37.69 0.88 -13.50
N TYR A 90 -37.60 2.13 -13.98
CA TYR A 90 -36.32 2.84 -14.03
C TYR A 90 -35.71 3.05 -12.64
N ALA A 91 -36.51 3.37 -11.63
CA ALA A 91 -36.03 3.52 -10.27
C ALA A 91 -35.47 2.19 -9.71
N CYS A 92 -36.08 1.06 -10.02
CA CYS A 92 -35.54 -0.25 -9.65
C CYS A 92 -34.23 -0.55 -10.37
N ILE A 93 -34.17 -0.33 -11.69
CA ILE A 93 -32.98 -0.65 -12.48
C ILE A 93 -31.79 0.27 -12.15
N LEU A 94 -32.04 1.55 -11.85
CA LEU A 94 -30.98 2.48 -11.44
C LEU A 94 -30.66 2.36 -9.95
N GLY A 95 -31.67 2.13 -9.11
CA GLY A 95 -31.52 2.11 -7.66
C GLY A 95 -30.73 0.90 -7.16
N LEU A 96 -30.98 -0.29 -7.71
CA LEU A 96 -30.29 -1.52 -7.26
C LEU A 96 -28.76 -1.45 -7.44
N PRO A 97 -28.21 -1.08 -8.62
CA PRO A 97 -26.77 -0.91 -8.80
C PRO A 97 -26.17 0.18 -7.91
N ILE A 98 -26.88 1.30 -7.71
CA ILE A 98 -26.39 2.38 -6.85
C ILE A 98 -26.23 1.90 -5.41
N ILE A 99 -27.18 1.12 -4.90
CA ILE A 99 -27.11 0.53 -3.56
C ILE A 99 -25.93 -0.45 -3.46
N GLU A 100 -25.70 -1.28 -4.47
CA GLU A 100 -24.55 -2.19 -4.49
C GLU A 100 -23.23 -1.45 -4.53
N ILE A 101 -23.10 -0.40 -5.36
CA ILE A 101 -21.90 0.45 -5.42
C ILE A 101 -21.64 1.09 -4.06
N TYR A 102 -22.68 1.63 -3.42
CA TYR A 102 -22.55 2.23 -2.09
C TYR A 102 -22.06 1.22 -1.05
N ARG A 103 -22.64 0.00 -1.05
CA ARG A 103 -22.19 -1.09 -0.15
C ARG A 103 -20.75 -1.52 -0.46
N ALA A 104 -20.39 -1.64 -1.73
CA ALA A 104 -19.06 -2.04 -2.17
C ALA A 104 -18.00 -1.00 -1.76
N GLN A 105 -18.32 0.29 -1.80
CA GLN A 105 -17.41 1.35 -1.34
C GLN A 105 -17.10 1.22 0.15
N VAL A 106 -18.12 0.97 0.98
CA VAL A 106 -17.93 0.77 2.42
C VAL A 106 -17.00 -0.42 2.68
N GLU A 107 -17.23 -1.56 2.01
CA GLU A 107 -16.39 -2.75 2.18
C GLU A 107 -14.96 -2.53 1.66
N SER A 108 -14.79 -1.76 0.58
CA SER A 108 -13.47 -1.43 0.04
C SER A 108 -12.66 -0.53 0.99
N ASN A 109 -13.33 0.39 1.69
CA ASN A 109 -12.70 1.26 2.67
C ASN A 109 -12.16 0.45 3.85
N GLU A 110 -12.97 -0.47 4.40
CA GLU A 110 -12.53 -1.36 5.48
C GLU A 110 -11.34 -2.25 5.07
N LYS A 111 -11.33 -2.76 3.84
CA LYS A 111 -10.20 -3.54 3.31
C LYS A 111 -8.94 -2.67 3.16
N SER A 112 -9.10 -1.43 2.71
CA SER A 112 -7.98 -0.49 2.56
C SER A 112 -7.36 -0.10 3.91
N GLU A 113 -8.16 0.03 4.96
CA GLU A 113 -7.68 0.31 6.32
C GLU A 113 -6.86 -0.85 6.88
N LYS A 114 -7.33 -2.09 6.70
CA LYS A 114 -6.56 -3.28 7.07
C LYS A 114 -5.23 -3.36 6.31
N GLN A 115 -5.24 -3.04 5.01
CA GLN A 115 -4.01 -3.02 4.21
C GLN A 115 -3.05 -1.92 4.66
N LYS A 116 -3.54 -0.74 5.04
CA LYS A 116 -2.71 0.33 5.62
C LYS A 116 -2.05 -0.10 6.92
N GLN A 117 -2.80 -0.73 7.83
CA GLN A 117 -2.25 -1.24 9.10
C GLN A 117 -1.16 -2.30 8.87
N VAL A 118 -1.37 -3.21 7.92
CA VAL A 118 -0.34 -4.19 7.54
C VAL A 118 0.89 -3.51 6.96
N MET A 119 0.71 -2.50 6.11
CA MET A 119 1.81 -1.79 5.48
C MET A 119 2.61 -0.96 6.49
N GLU A 120 1.93 -0.29 7.43
CA GLU A 120 2.57 0.39 8.56
C GLU A 120 3.38 -0.60 9.42
N GLY A 121 2.81 -1.78 9.73
CA GLY A 121 3.52 -2.82 10.46
C GLY A 121 4.76 -3.34 9.74
N ILE A 122 4.72 -3.47 8.41
CA ILE A 122 5.89 -3.84 7.59
C ILE A 122 6.93 -2.72 7.64
N HIS A 123 6.51 -1.46 7.55
CA HIS A 123 7.42 -0.32 7.58
C HIS A 123 8.16 -0.23 8.93
N THR A 124 7.44 -0.41 10.05
CA THR A 124 8.05 -0.47 11.39
C THR A 124 9.06 -1.61 11.51
N ARG A 125 8.75 -2.79 10.96
CA ARG A 125 9.68 -3.93 10.95
C ARG A 125 10.92 -3.65 10.12
N LEU A 126 10.78 -3.02 8.96
CA LEU A 126 11.91 -2.63 8.12
C LEU A 126 12.81 -1.61 8.83
N GLN A 127 12.22 -0.61 9.48
CA GLN A 127 12.96 0.40 10.22
C GLN A 127 13.74 -0.23 11.39
N ASN A 128 13.11 -1.11 12.17
CA ASN A 128 13.79 -1.82 13.25
C ASN A 128 14.95 -2.69 12.72
N LEU A 129 14.77 -3.38 11.59
CA LEU A 129 15.82 -4.17 10.97
C LEU A 129 16.97 -3.30 10.44
N GLU A 130 16.68 -2.12 9.91
CA GLU A 130 17.70 -1.16 9.48
C GLU A 130 18.49 -0.60 10.67
N ASP A 131 17.81 -0.29 11.78
CA ASP A 131 18.43 0.14 13.04
C ASP A 131 19.30 -0.98 13.65
N GLU A 132 18.86 -2.24 13.59
CA GLU A 132 19.67 -3.37 14.03
C GLU A 132 20.90 -3.58 13.14
N LYS A 133 20.73 -3.49 11.83
CA LYS A 133 21.83 -3.61 10.87
C LYS A 133 22.86 -2.51 11.07
N THR A 134 22.43 -1.26 11.26
CA THR A 134 23.34 -0.12 11.50
C THR A 134 24.07 -0.27 12.83
N LYS A 135 23.42 -0.77 13.88
CA LYS A 135 24.11 -1.12 15.14
C LYS A 135 25.18 -2.19 14.92
N GLN A 136 24.87 -3.24 14.17
CA GLN A 136 25.83 -4.30 13.86
C GLN A 136 27.01 -3.79 13.02
N THR A 137 26.78 -2.96 12.00
CA THR A 137 27.87 -2.38 11.21
C THR A 137 28.75 -1.46 12.07
N ASN A 138 28.17 -0.66 12.95
CA ASN A 138 28.92 0.17 13.88
C ASN A 138 29.80 -0.67 14.83
N GLN A 139 29.30 -1.81 15.30
CA GLN A 139 30.09 -2.74 16.11
C GLN A 139 31.25 -3.36 15.31
N LEU A 140 31.00 -3.76 14.06
CA LEU A 140 32.04 -4.28 13.17
C LEU A 140 33.12 -3.23 12.86
N ASP A 141 32.73 -1.97 12.64
CA ASP A 141 33.66 -0.87 12.41
C ASP A 141 34.52 -0.58 13.65
N GLN A 142 33.93 -0.64 14.85
CA GLN A 142 34.67 -0.53 16.11
C GLN A 142 35.69 -1.65 16.27
N LEU A 143 35.30 -2.91 16.03
CA LEU A 143 36.20 -4.05 16.09
C LEU A 143 37.33 -3.93 15.06
N THR A 144 37.01 -3.47 13.86
CA THR A 144 38.00 -3.22 12.80
C THR A 144 38.99 -2.16 13.25
N CYS A 145 38.53 -1.02 13.77
CA CYS A 145 39.37 0.05 14.30
C CYS A 145 40.32 -0.44 15.40
N ILE A 146 39.80 -1.22 16.37
CA ILE A 146 40.60 -1.81 17.44
C ILE A 146 41.69 -2.71 16.86
N ASN A 147 41.36 -3.60 15.91
CA ASN A 147 42.35 -4.46 15.26
C ASN A 147 43.43 -3.66 14.53
N THR A 148 43.08 -2.60 13.81
CA THR A 148 44.06 -1.74 13.12
C THR A 148 45.00 -1.05 14.12
N LEU A 149 44.47 -0.58 15.25
CA LEU A 149 45.26 0.02 16.32
C LEU A 149 46.20 -1.00 16.97
N LEU A 150 45.72 -2.22 17.23
CA LEU A 150 46.54 -3.31 17.76
C LEU A 150 47.67 -3.68 16.80
N PHE A 151 47.39 -3.79 15.50
CA PHE A 151 48.39 -4.07 14.48
C PHE A 151 49.48 -2.97 14.45
N LYS A 152 49.06 -1.69 14.47
CA LYS A 152 50.01 -0.56 14.53
C LYS A 152 50.86 -0.57 15.79
N LYS A 153 50.27 -0.94 16.94
CA LYS A 153 51.02 -1.08 18.20
C LYS A 153 52.04 -2.23 18.11
N SER A 154 51.65 -3.37 17.53
CA SER A 154 52.55 -4.51 17.31
C SER A 154 53.75 -4.13 16.44
N SER A 155 53.52 -3.43 15.33
CA SER A 155 54.63 -3.00 14.45
C SER A 155 55.57 -2.00 15.11
N VAL A 156 55.05 -1.11 15.96
CA VAL A 156 55.90 -0.19 16.74
C VAL A 156 56.74 -0.96 17.75
N LEU A 157 56.16 -1.96 18.43
CA LEU A 157 56.89 -2.81 19.36
C LEU A 157 58.01 -3.60 18.65
N GLU A 158 57.75 -4.16 17.47
CA GLU A 158 58.79 -4.82 16.66
C GLU A 158 59.94 -3.86 16.30
N ASN A 159 59.62 -2.63 15.88
CA ASN A 159 60.65 -1.63 15.54
C ASN A 159 61.47 -1.20 16.77
N VAL A 160 60.83 -1.07 17.94
CA VAL A 160 61.52 -0.75 19.20
C VAL A 160 62.43 -1.91 19.62
N LEU A 161 61.95 -3.15 19.51
CA LEU A 161 62.74 -4.34 19.83
C LEU A 161 63.95 -4.47 18.90
N ALA A 162 63.76 -4.23 17.59
CA ALA A 162 64.84 -4.22 16.61
C ALA A 162 65.88 -3.13 16.93
N THR A 163 65.43 -1.92 17.27
CA THR A 163 66.33 -0.82 17.67
C THR A 163 67.10 -1.15 18.95
N GLN A 164 66.45 -1.77 19.94
CA GLN A 164 67.10 -2.18 21.19
C GLN A 164 68.15 -3.27 20.95
N SER A 165 67.85 -4.24 20.08
CA SER A 165 68.82 -5.28 19.68
C SER A 165 70.02 -4.70 18.93
N ALA A 166 69.80 -3.72 18.06
CA ALA A 166 70.87 -2.99 17.37
C ALA A 166 71.73 -2.18 18.34
N LEU A 167 71.12 -1.48 19.30
CA LEU A 167 71.83 -0.75 20.36
C LEU A 167 72.64 -1.68 21.27
N ASN A 168 72.10 -2.85 21.63
CA ASN A 168 72.83 -3.85 22.41
C ASN A 168 74.02 -4.46 21.62
N GLN A 169 73.90 -4.68 20.31
CA GLN A 169 75.01 -5.14 19.46
C GLN A 169 76.11 -4.08 19.27
N GLN A 170 75.75 -2.79 19.30
CA GLN A 170 76.68 -1.67 19.15
C GLN A 170 77.31 -1.21 20.46
N ASN A 171 76.87 -1.73 21.63
CA ASN A 171 77.39 -1.28 22.91
C ASN A 171 78.78 -1.90 23.18
N PRO A 172 79.88 -1.11 23.10
CA PRO A 172 81.23 -1.65 23.28
C PRO A 172 81.44 -2.18 24.69
N LEU A 173 80.73 -1.64 25.68
CA LEU A 173 80.78 -2.11 27.07
C LEU A 173 80.18 -3.50 27.27
N LEU A 174 79.21 -3.92 26.46
CA LEU A 174 78.69 -5.30 26.53
C LEU A 174 79.67 -6.28 25.92
N LYS A 175 80.35 -5.92 24.83
CA LYS A 175 81.45 -6.71 24.27
C LYS A 175 82.63 -6.80 25.24
N GLU A 176 82.99 -5.70 25.89
CA GLU A 176 84.03 -5.70 26.93
C GLU A 176 83.61 -6.55 28.14
N LEU A 177 82.35 -6.48 28.60
CA LEU A 177 81.87 -7.33 29.70
C LEU A 177 81.82 -8.81 29.32
N GLU A 178 81.47 -9.13 28.07
CA GLU A 178 81.45 -10.50 27.56
C GLU A 178 82.88 -11.03 27.40
N GLU A 179 83.80 -10.22 26.88
CA GLU A 179 85.25 -10.53 26.82
C GLU A 179 85.86 -10.66 28.22
N ILE A 180 85.52 -9.80 29.18
CA ILE A 180 85.96 -9.91 30.58
C ILE A 180 85.40 -11.19 31.20
N ASN A 181 84.14 -11.55 30.97
CA ASN A 181 83.55 -12.77 31.51
C ASN A 181 84.17 -14.03 30.88
N LEU A 182 84.51 -13.98 29.59
CA LEU A 182 85.19 -15.05 28.87
C LEU A 182 86.66 -15.19 29.31
N LEU A 183 87.33 -14.07 29.61
CA LEU A 183 88.65 -14.03 30.25
C LEU A 183 88.62 -14.56 31.69
N ILE A 184 87.58 -14.22 32.46
CA ILE A 184 87.38 -14.75 33.81
C ILE A 184 87.16 -16.27 33.73
N GLN A 185 86.34 -16.79 32.82
CA GLN A 185 86.19 -18.24 32.62
C GLN A 185 87.47 -18.93 32.17
N GLN A 186 88.27 -18.30 31.29
CA GLN A 186 89.59 -18.82 30.91
C GLN A 186 90.57 -18.83 32.08
N GLN A 187 90.58 -17.79 32.92
CA GLN A 187 91.39 -17.71 34.13
C GLN A 187 91.00 -18.81 35.14
N PHE A 188 89.69 -19.04 35.35
CA PHE A 188 89.22 -20.15 36.19
C PHE A 188 89.57 -21.53 35.60
N SER A 189 89.61 -21.67 34.27
CA SER A 189 90.03 -22.91 33.61
C SER A 189 91.54 -23.19 33.71
N GLN A 190 92.37 -22.15 33.79
CA GLN A 190 93.82 -22.29 33.94
C GLN A 190 94.30 -22.37 35.40
N ASN A 191 93.49 -21.93 36.36
CA ASN A 191 93.83 -21.93 37.79
C ASN A 191 93.15 -23.04 38.60
N THR A 192 92.78 -24.15 37.95
CA THR A 192 92.46 -25.39 38.64
C THR A 192 93.65 -26.36 38.59
N PRO A 193 94.63 -26.26 39.51
CA PRO A 193 95.53 -27.37 39.76
C PRO A 193 94.72 -28.51 40.40
N GLN A 194 94.70 -29.64 39.69
CA GLN A 194 94.57 -31.01 40.22
C GLN A 194 94.11 -31.12 41.67
N GLN A 195 92.80 -31.14 41.95
CA GLN A 195 92.28 -31.86 43.12
C GLN A 195 90.93 -32.51 42.82
N ALA A 196 90.85 -33.78 43.22
CA ALA A 196 89.65 -34.63 43.38
C ALA A 196 89.04 -35.28 42.12
N GLN A 197 89.76 -36.29 41.61
CA GLN A 197 89.13 -37.62 41.48
C GLN A 197 88.67 -38.07 42.87
N VAL A 198 87.36 -38.18 43.14
CA VAL A 198 86.75 -39.11 44.12
C VAL A 198 85.23 -39.14 43.84
N GLN A 199 84.65 -40.35 43.86
CA GLN A 199 83.21 -40.73 43.75
C GLN A 199 82.60 -40.62 42.34
N GLN A 200 82.39 -41.65 41.52
CA GLN A 200 82.07 -43.08 41.74
C GLN A 200 80.88 -43.34 42.68
N GLN A 201 79.82 -43.87 42.06
CA GLN A 201 78.77 -44.75 42.61
C GLN A 201 77.77 -44.10 43.57
N GLU A 202 76.55 -43.84 43.08
CA GLU A 202 75.36 -44.68 43.31
C GLU A 202 74.22 -44.30 42.34
#